data_AF-A0A1G0G6W7-F1
#
_entry.id   AF-A0A1G0G6W7-F1
#
_cell.length_a   1.000
_cell.length_b   1.000
_cell.length_c   1.000
_cell.angle_alpha   90.00
_cell.angle_beta   90.00
_cell.angle_gamma   90.00
#
_symmetry.space_group_name_H-M   'P 1'
#
loop_
_entity.id
_entity.type
_entity.pdbx_description
1 polymer ?
#
loop_
_entity_poly.entity_id
_entity_poly.type
_entity_poly.pdbx_seq_one_letter_code
_entity_poly.pdbx_strand_id
1 'polypeptide(L)'
;MNDDIDSSMAMAEQHDKRLVWSMNEMKKFMPLTPERFEKLTNEEVAILDMFATRFAKLQDMLGVTIFPMILELTEEPGIYPTFIDKLNRLEKMDVIPSSDAWSEFRKVRNSFTHEYPNNPALNASLLNDAYKQAKKLQSTFVHVKKYIQKILRK
;
A
#
# COMPACT_ATOMS: atom_id res chain seq x y z
N MET A 1 -18.54 4.78 -15.39
CA MET A 1 -18.36 3.71 -14.39
C MET A 1 -17.22 2.77 -14.76
N ASN A 2 -17.25 2.06 -15.91
CA ASN A 2 -16.08 1.25 -16.36
C ASN A 2 -14.85 2.12 -16.65
N ASP A 3 -15.02 3.26 -17.33
CA ASP A 3 -13.92 4.19 -17.61
C ASP A 3 -13.30 4.79 -16.32
N ASP A 4 -14.10 4.93 -15.25
CA ASP A 4 -13.66 5.52 -13.98
C ASP A 4 -12.79 4.54 -13.18
N ILE A 5 -13.16 3.26 -13.15
CA ILE A 5 -12.34 2.22 -12.50
C ILE A 5 -11.07 1.95 -13.30
N ASP A 6 -11.12 1.96 -14.63
CA ASP A 6 -9.94 1.78 -15.48
C ASP A 6 -8.92 2.91 -15.27
N SER A 7 -9.38 4.16 -15.21
CA SER A 7 -8.53 5.33 -14.88
C SER A 7 -7.92 5.22 -13.49
N SER A 8 -8.70 4.84 -12.48
CA SER A 8 -8.23 4.65 -11.10
C SER A 8 -7.22 3.52 -11.00
N MET A 9 -7.43 2.42 -11.73
CA MET A 9 -6.51 1.31 -11.83
C MET A 9 -5.20 1.72 -12.52
N ALA A 10 -5.26 2.49 -13.60
CA ALA A 10 -4.06 3.01 -14.25
C ALA A 10 -3.23 3.89 -13.31
N MET A 11 -3.87 4.72 -12.50
CA MET A 11 -3.18 5.51 -11.47
C MET A 11 -2.56 4.61 -10.38
N ALA A 12 -3.32 3.64 -9.85
CA ALA A 12 -2.80 2.67 -8.87
C ALA A 12 -1.58 1.90 -9.41
N GLU A 13 -1.61 1.48 -10.68
CA GLU A 13 -0.48 0.83 -11.34
C GLU A 13 0.75 1.72 -11.43
N GLN A 14 0.59 3.03 -11.65
CA GLN A 14 1.73 3.95 -11.63
C GLN A 14 2.35 4.05 -10.23
N HIS A 15 1.52 4.06 -9.19
CA HIS A 15 2.00 4.04 -7.81
C HIS A 15 2.73 2.74 -7.48
N ASP A 16 2.16 1.60 -7.85
CA ASP A 16 2.76 0.28 -7.68
C ASP A 16 4.10 0.16 -8.42
N LYS A 17 4.16 0.53 -9.70
CA LYS A 17 5.41 0.50 -10.49
C LYS A 17 6.55 1.26 -9.80
N ARG A 18 6.26 2.47 -9.30
CA ARG A 18 7.25 3.31 -8.60
C ARG A 18 7.57 2.77 -7.19
N LEU A 19 6.59 2.20 -6.49
CA LEU A 19 6.82 1.52 -5.22
C LEU A 19 7.76 0.33 -5.41
N VAL A 20 7.49 -0.54 -6.39
CA VAL A 20 8.33 -1.70 -6.70
C VAL A 20 9.73 -1.28 -7.12
N TRP A 21 9.86 -0.23 -7.94
CA TRP A 21 11.16 0.33 -8.30
C TRP A 21 11.94 0.78 -7.05
N SER A 22 11.31 1.59 -6.19
CA SER A 22 11.93 2.04 -4.93
C SER A 22 12.35 0.87 -4.04
N MET A 23 11.51 -0.17 -3.93
CA MET A 23 11.80 -1.36 -3.14
C MET A 23 12.97 -2.16 -3.72
N ASN A 24 13.17 -2.16 -5.04
CA ASN A 24 14.32 -2.80 -5.67
C ASN A 24 15.61 -2.01 -5.43
N GLU A 25 15.56 -0.68 -5.48
CA GLU A 25 16.71 0.16 -5.14
C GLU A 25 17.10 0.02 -3.67
N MET A 26 16.12 -0.02 -2.77
CA MET A 26 16.32 -0.24 -1.34
C MET A 26 17.02 -1.57 -1.03
N LYS A 27 16.91 -2.61 -1.86
CA LYS A 27 17.61 -3.90 -1.62
C LYS A 27 19.11 -3.74 -1.46
N LYS A 28 19.70 -2.69 -2.02
CA LYS A 28 21.14 -2.41 -1.97
C LYS A 28 21.61 -2.03 -0.55
N PHE A 29 20.71 -1.54 0.30
CA PHE A 29 21.05 -1.05 1.64
C PHE A 29 20.12 -1.57 2.74
N MET A 30 19.21 -2.50 2.42
CA MET A 30 18.34 -3.18 3.38
C MET A 30 18.87 -4.57 3.74
N PRO A 31 18.62 -5.08 4.96
CA PRO A 31 17.96 -4.40 6.08
C PRO A 31 18.85 -3.31 6.69
N LEU A 32 18.23 -2.29 7.27
CA LEU A 32 18.94 -1.21 7.96
C LEU A 32 19.31 -1.61 9.38
N THR A 33 20.56 -1.41 9.76
CA THR A 33 20.99 -1.29 11.16
C THR A 33 20.94 0.18 11.60
N PRO A 34 20.97 0.49 12.90
CA PRO A 34 21.01 1.88 13.38
C PRO A 34 22.18 2.67 12.75
N GLU A 35 23.38 2.06 12.70
CA GLU A 35 24.58 2.70 12.15
C GLU A 35 24.50 2.92 10.64
N ARG A 36 23.79 2.03 9.94
CA ARG A 36 23.57 2.16 8.49
C ARG A 36 22.57 3.26 8.16
N PHE A 37 21.54 3.39 8.98
CA PHE A 37 20.52 4.44 8.86
C PHE A 37 21.15 5.83 8.97
N GLU A 38 22.04 6.05 9.94
CA GLU A 38 22.75 7.33 10.12
C GLU A 38 23.69 7.68 8.96
N LYS A 39 24.06 6.68 8.14
CA LYS A 39 24.99 6.82 7.00
C LYS A 39 24.28 6.74 5.65
N LEU A 40 22.95 6.89 5.60
CA LEU A 40 22.22 6.97 4.34
C LEU A 40 22.70 8.16 3.52
N THR A 41 22.97 7.93 2.24
CA THR A 41 23.31 9.03 1.33
C THR A 41 22.05 9.82 0.96
N ASN A 42 22.22 11.03 0.42
CA ASN A 42 21.08 11.83 -0.05
C ASN A 42 20.24 11.10 -1.11
N GLU A 43 20.89 10.30 -1.97
CA GLU A 43 20.21 9.47 -2.97
C GLU A 43 19.37 8.38 -2.30
N GLU A 44 19.88 7.74 -1.25
CA GLU A 44 19.16 6.70 -0.51
C GLU A 44 17.98 7.27 0.27
N VAL A 45 18.14 8.45 0.87
CA VAL A 45 17.06 9.20 1.50
C VAL A 45 15.98 9.54 0.46
N ALA A 46 16.35 10.05 -0.71
CA ALA A 46 15.39 10.33 -1.77
C ALA A 46 14.62 9.08 -2.26
N ILE A 47 15.29 7.91 -2.29
CA ILE A 47 14.65 6.63 -2.59
C ILE A 47 13.63 6.26 -1.49
N LEU A 48 13.97 6.46 -0.21
CA LEU A 48 13.07 6.22 0.92
C LEU A 48 11.85 7.15 0.89
N ASP A 49 12.02 8.43 0.55
CA ASP A 49 10.92 9.39 0.44
C ASP A 49 9.92 8.99 -0.65
N MET A 50 10.43 8.57 -1.80
CA MET A 50 9.60 8.04 -2.86
C MET A 50 8.93 6.73 -2.43
N PHE A 51 9.63 5.82 -1.76
CA PHE A 51 9.04 4.60 -1.23
C PHE A 51 7.85 4.91 -0.30
N ALA A 52 8.05 5.78 0.69
CA ALA A 52 7.03 6.20 1.64
C ALA A 52 5.83 6.85 0.93
N THR A 53 6.12 7.77 0.01
CA THR A 53 5.11 8.47 -0.79
C THR A 53 4.28 7.50 -1.63
N ARG A 54 4.93 6.54 -2.30
CA ARG A 54 4.24 5.59 -3.19
C ARG A 54 3.47 4.54 -2.42
N PHE A 55 3.97 4.10 -1.27
CA PHE A 55 3.21 3.24 -0.36
C PHE A 55 1.92 3.93 0.10
N ALA A 56 2.02 5.17 0.58
CA ALA A 56 0.87 5.95 1.04
C ALA A 56 -0.16 6.14 -0.08
N LYS A 57 0.29 6.58 -1.26
CA LYS A 57 -0.59 6.80 -2.41
C LYS A 57 -1.26 5.52 -2.92
N LEU A 58 -0.55 4.39 -2.95
CA LEU A 58 -1.15 3.11 -3.36
C LEU A 58 -2.21 2.66 -2.35
N GLN A 59 -1.91 2.73 -1.04
CA GLN A 59 -2.87 2.40 0.01
C GLN A 59 -4.11 3.29 -0.05
N ASP A 60 -3.93 4.60 -0.21
CA ASP A 60 -5.04 5.55 -0.28
C ASP A 60 -5.89 5.32 -1.54
N MET A 61 -5.26 5.12 -2.70
CA MET A 61 -5.96 4.81 -3.96
C MET A 61 -6.80 3.54 -3.82
N LEU A 62 -6.25 2.49 -3.21
CA LEU A 62 -7.00 1.26 -2.98
C LEU A 62 -8.16 1.49 -2.01
N GLY A 63 -7.88 2.05 -0.84
CA GLY A 63 -8.88 2.16 0.24
C GLY A 63 -9.98 3.19 -0.02
N VAL A 64 -9.62 4.35 -0.55
CA VAL A 64 -10.55 5.49 -0.70
C VAL A 64 -11.28 5.46 -2.03
N THR A 65 -10.67 4.89 -3.07
CA THR A 65 -11.14 5.04 -4.45
C THR A 65 -11.57 3.68 -5.03
N ILE A 66 -10.67 2.71 -5.10
CA ILE A 66 -10.93 1.42 -5.77
C ILE A 66 -11.91 0.55 -4.98
N PHE A 67 -11.74 0.44 -3.66
CA PHE A 67 -12.58 -0.40 -2.80
C PHE A 67 -14.06 0.00 -2.83
N PRO A 68 -14.43 1.29 -2.70
CA PRO A 68 -15.80 1.72 -2.93
C PRO A 68 -16.31 1.39 -4.33
N MET A 69 -15.53 1.65 -5.38
CA MET A 69 -15.93 1.34 -6.76
C MET A 69 -16.20 -0.14 -6.98
N ILE A 70 -15.41 -1.03 -6.38
CA ILE A 70 -15.66 -2.48 -6.48
C ILE A 70 -17.02 -2.81 -5.90
N LEU A 71 -17.33 -2.34 -4.68
CA LEU A 71 -18.61 -2.60 -4.02
C LEU A 71 -19.79 -2.09 -4.87
N GLU A 72 -19.65 -0.90 -5.46
CA GLU A 72 -20.65 -0.30 -6.35
C GLU A 72 -20.83 -1.12 -7.65
N LEU A 73 -19.74 -1.48 -8.33
CA LEU A 73 -19.77 -2.25 -9.58
C LEU A 73 -20.37 -3.66 -9.41
N THR A 74 -20.17 -4.26 -8.25
CA THR A 74 -20.71 -5.59 -7.95
C THR A 74 -22.13 -5.56 -7.41
N GLU A 75 -22.76 -4.37 -7.32
CA GLU A 75 -24.09 -4.15 -6.77
C GLU A 75 -24.28 -4.81 -5.39
N GLU A 76 -23.23 -4.73 -4.56
CA GLU A 76 -23.15 -5.53 -3.35
C GLU A 76 -24.16 -5.11 -2.29
N PRO A 77 -25.14 -5.96 -1.92
CA PRO A 77 -26.22 -5.57 -1.03
C PRO A 77 -25.71 -5.27 0.37
N GLY A 78 -26.13 -4.14 0.93
CA GLY A 78 -25.87 -3.77 2.32
C GLY A 78 -25.48 -2.31 2.51
N ILE A 79 -25.44 -1.89 3.76
CA ILE A 79 -24.89 -0.59 4.17
C ILE A 79 -23.59 -0.87 4.90
N TYR A 80 -22.49 -0.24 4.44
CA TYR A 80 -21.16 -0.37 5.03
C TYR A 80 -20.77 0.95 5.71
N PRO A 81 -21.29 1.24 6.93
CA PRO A 81 -21.17 2.55 7.56
C PRO A 81 -19.73 2.86 7.99
N THR A 82 -18.93 1.85 8.29
CA THR A 82 -17.53 2.02 8.67
C THR A 82 -16.57 1.49 7.61
N PHE A 83 -15.33 1.95 7.66
CA PHE A 83 -14.29 1.44 6.77
C PHE A 83 -13.98 -0.04 7.02
N ILE A 84 -14.05 -0.50 8.27
CA ILE A 84 -13.81 -1.92 8.60
C ILE A 84 -14.93 -2.81 8.04
N ASP A 85 -16.18 -2.33 8.00
CA ASP A 85 -17.27 -3.07 7.37
C ASP A 85 -17.04 -3.27 5.87
N LYS A 86 -16.53 -2.23 5.19
CA LYS A 86 -16.13 -2.32 3.77
C LYS A 86 -15.03 -3.37 3.57
N LEU A 87 -13.98 -3.35 4.39
CA LEU A 87 -12.90 -4.33 4.33
C LEU A 87 -13.40 -5.76 4.55
N ASN A 88 -14.23 -5.98 5.58
CA ASN A 88 -14.81 -7.28 5.88
C ASN A 88 -15.66 -7.81 4.72
N ARG A 89 -16.40 -6.92 4.03
CA ARG A 89 -17.15 -7.31 2.84
C ARG A 89 -16.23 -7.69 1.69
N LEU A 90 -15.22 -6.87 1.40
CA LEU A 90 -14.23 -7.11 0.35
C LEU A 90 -13.48 -8.44 0.57
N GLU A 91 -13.16 -8.78 1.81
CA GLU A 91 -12.56 -10.07 2.16
C GLU A 91 -13.53 -11.23 1.90
N LYS A 92 -14.81 -11.12 2.30
CA LYS A 92 -15.83 -12.14 1.99
C LYS A 92 -16.07 -12.35 0.49
N MET A 93 -15.83 -11.32 -0.31
CA MET A 93 -15.90 -11.37 -1.78
C MET A 93 -14.62 -11.90 -2.43
N ASP A 94 -13.58 -12.23 -1.65
CA ASP A 94 -12.24 -12.59 -2.13
C ASP A 94 -11.58 -11.45 -2.96
N VAL A 95 -11.95 -10.20 -2.69
CA VAL A 95 -11.32 -9.01 -3.31
C VAL A 95 -9.99 -8.68 -2.65
N ILE A 96 -9.91 -8.87 -1.33
CA ILE A 96 -8.68 -8.72 -0.55
C ILE A 96 -8.41 -9.99 0.26
N PRO A 97 -7.13 -10.38 0.47
CA PRO A 97 -6.83 -11.60 1.21
C PRO A 97 -7.11 -11.54 2.72
N SER A 98 -7.13 -10.33 3.29
CA SER A 98 -7.34 -10.11 4.73
C SER A 98 -7.69 -8.65 5.01
N SER A 99 -8.79 -8.42 5.73
CA SER A 99 -9.18 -7.11 6.25
C SER A 99 -8.21 -6.60 7.33
N ASP A 100 -7.75 -7.48 8.21
CA ASP A 100 -6.82 -7.17 9.31
C ASP A 100 -5.49 -6.58 8.83
N ALA A 101 -4.99 -7.02 7.67
CA ALA A 101 -3.76 -6.47 7.10
C ALA A 101 -3.81 -4.95 6.91
N TRP A 102 -5.01 -4.37 6.74
CA TRP A 102 -5.17 -2.95 6.48
C TRP A 102 -4.81 -2.06 7.66
N SER A 103 -5.03 -2.50 8.90
CA SER A 103 -4.61 -1.73 10.07
C SER A 103 -3.10 -1.60 10.15
N GLU A 104 -2.38 -2.63 9.73
CA GLU A 104 -0.92 -2.63 9.69
C GLU A 104 -0.40 -1.67 8.61
N PHE A 105 -1.04 -1.62 7.44
CA PHE A 105 -0.69 -0.63 6.41
C PHE A 105 -0.87 0.80 6.89
N ARG A 106 -1.92 1.07 7.67
CA ARG A 106 -2.15 2.40 8.26
C ARG A 106 -1.08 2.75 9.29
N LYS A 107 -0.69 1.81 10.14
CA LYS A 107 0.40 2.02 11.12
C LYS A 107 1.71 2.40 10.42
N VAL A 108 2.09 1.68 9.37
CA VAL A 108 3.28 1.98 8.56
C VAL A 108 3.20 3.36 7.91
N ARG A 109 2.05 3.68 7.29
CA ARG A 109 1.86 5.00 6.67
C ARG A 109 2.02 6.12 7.70
N ASN A 110 1.45 5.94 8.88
CA ASN A 110 1.55 6.92 9.95
C ASN A 110 2.97 7.00 10.52
N SER A 111 3.78 5.94 10.46
CA SER A 111 5.18 6.02 10.89
C SER A 111 6.07 6.83 9.95
N PHE A 112 5.73 6.94 8.66
CA PHE A 112 6.53 7.73 7.71
C PHE A 112 6.55 9.22 7.99
N THR A 113 5.55 9.75 8.72
CA THR A 113 5.52 11.17 9.10
C THR A 113 6.32 11.47 10.35
N HIS A 114 6.81 10.44 11.04
CA HIS A 114 7.52 10.57 12.30
C HIS A 114 8.99 10.28 12.08
N GLU A 115 9.81 11.33 12.09
CA GLU A 115 11.25 11.18 12.27
C GLU A 115 11.56 11.14 13.76
N TYR A 116 12.39 10.18 14.18
CA TYR A 116 12.91 10.12 15.55
C TYR A 116 14.41 10.44 15.53
N PRO A 117 14.84 11.72 15.52
CA PRO A 117 16.24 12.10 15.31
C PRO A 117 17.21 11.47 16.31
N ASN A 118 16.76 11.26 17.55
CA ASN A 118 17.56 10.70 18.64
C ASN A 118 17.39 9.18 18.80
N ASN A 119 16.74 8.50 17.84
CA ASN A 119 16.51 7.06 17.92
C ASN A 119 16.68 6.37 16.55
N PRO A 120 17.93 6.25 16.06
CA PRO A 120 18.22 5.59 14.79
C PRO A 120 17.80 4.13 14.78
N ALA A 121 17.80 3.45 15.94
CA ALA A 121 17.33 2.08 16.06
C ALA A 121 15.82 1.95 15.77
N LEU A 122 15.01 2.88 16.29
CA LEU A 122 13.59 2.92 16.00
C LEU A 122 13.33 3.23 14.52
N ASN A 123 14.01 4.23 13.94
CA ASN A 123 13.86 4.55 12.52
C ASN A 123 14.22 3.37 11.62
N ALA A 124 15.36 2.72 11.87
CA ALA A 124 15.78 1.54 11.13
C ALA A 124 14.76 0.40 11.23
N SER A 125 14.24 0.12 12.44
CA SER A 125 13.21 -0.90 12.65
C SER A 125 11.92 -0.58 11.89
N LEU A 126 11.45 0.67 11.97
CA LEU A 126 10.23 1.11 11.28
C LEU A 126 10.37 0.97 9.76
N LEU A 127 11.51 1.36 9.19
CA LEU A 127 11.78 1.21 7.76
C LEU A 127 11.89 -0.26 7.33
N ASN A 128 12.52 -1.10 8.15
CA ASN A 128 12.59 -2.55 7.92
C ASN A 128 11.19 -3.18 7.90
N ASP A 129 10.33 -2.79 8.83
CA ASP A 129 8.95 -3.29 8.87
C ASP A 129 8.10 -2.72 7.73
N ALA A 130 8.25 -1.43 7.42
CA ALA A 130 7.60 -0.81 6.27
C ALA A 130 7.94 -1.55 4.96
N TYR A 131 9.20 -1.92 4.76
CA TYR A 131 9.63 -2.69 3.60
C TYR A 131 8.96 -4.07 3.49
N LYS A 132 8.79 -4.77 4.62
CA LYS A 132 8.04 -6.04 4.67
C LYS A 132 6.56 -5.82 4.34
N GLN A 133 5.95 -4.77 4.89
CA GLN A 133 4.53 -4.46 4.71
C GLN A 133 4.24 -3.98 3.28
N ALA A 134 5.18 -3.31 2.63
CA ALA A 134 5.06 -2.92 1.22
C ALA A 134 4.92 -4.13 0.29
N LYS A 135 5.60 -5.24 0.57
CA LYS A 135 5.41 -6.50 -0.18
C LYS A 135 3.98 -7.03 -0.04
N LYS A 136 3.41 -6.94 1.17
CA LYS A 136 2.02 -7.35 1.42
C LYS A 136 1.04 -6.43 0.70
N LEU A 137 1.22 -5.10 0.78
CA LEU A 137 0.40 -4.13 0.05
C LEU A 137 0.44 -4.39 -1.46
N GLN A 138 1.63 -4.63 -2.03
CA GLN A 138 1.79 -5.00 -3.44
C GLN A 138 1.00 -6.28 -3.77
N SER A 139 1.12 -7.34 -2.95
CA SER A 139 0.38 -8.58 -3.19
C SER A 139 -1.13 -8.38 -3.14
N THR A 140 -1.64 -7.56 -2.22
CA THR A 140 -3.05 -7.17 -2.15
C THR A 140 -3.46 -6.43 -3.42
N PHE A 141 -2.66 -5.47 -3.89
CA PHE A 141 -2.94 -4.76 -5.14
C PHE A 141 -3.04 -5.70 -6.35
N VAL A 142 -2.10 -6.65 -6.48
CA VAL A 142 -2.12 -7.64 -7.56
C VAL A 142 -3.37 -8.52 -7.49
N HIS A 143 -3.81 -8.90 -6.29
CA HIS A 143 -5.04 -9.67 -6.09
C HIS A 143 -6.29 -8.87 -6.51
N VAL A 144 -6.39 -7.63 -6.05
CA VAL A 144 -7.47 -6.69 -6.41
C VAL A 144 -7.53 -6.47 -7.92
N LYS A 145 -6.37 -6.29 -8.58
CA LYS A 145 -6.29 -6.14 -10.03
C LYS A 145 -6.85 -7.35 -10.77
N LYS A 146 -6.51 -8.57 -10.33
CA LYS A 146 -7.05 -9.81 -10.91
C LYS A 146 -8.56 -9.92 -10.71
N TYR A 147 -9.06 -9.52 -9.54
CA TYR A 147 -10.49 -9.48 -9.26
C TYR A 147 -11.23 -8.55 -10.23
N ILE A 148 -10.74 -7.30 -10.39
CA ILE A 148 -11.33 -6.32 -11.31
C ILE A 148 -11.36 -6.83 -12.75
N GLN A 149 -10.26 -7.43 -13.22
CA GLN A 149 -10.20 -8.03 -14.55
C GLN A 149 -11.21 -9.16 -14.74
N LYS A 150 -11.54 -9.91 -13.68
CA LYS A 150 -12.54 -10.98 -13.73
C LYS A 150 -13.97 -10.44 -13.83
N ILE A 151 -14.28 -9.35 -13.13
CA ILE A 151 -15.62 -8.76 -13.16
C ILE A 151 -15.87 -7.97 -14.45
N LEU A 152 -14.86 -7.31 -15.03
CA LEU A 152 -15.01 -6.52 -16.27
C LEU A 152 -15.06 -7.40 -17.55
N ARG A 153 -14.68 -8.67 -17.45
CA ARG A 153 -14.77 -9.64 -18.57
C ARG A 153 -16.11 -10.36 -18.65
N LYS A 154 -16.97 -10.19 -17.64
CA LYS A 154 -18.33 -10.72 -17.61
C LYS A 154 -19.30 -9.68 -18.16
#